data_AF-A0A8C6PC53-F1
#
_entry.id   AF-A0A8C6PC53-F1
#
_cell.length_a   1.000
_cell.length_b   1.000
_cell.length_c   1.000
_cell.angle_alpha   90.00
_cell.angle_beta   90.00
_cell.angle_gamma   90.00
#
_symmetry.space_group_name_H-M   'P 1'
#
loop_
_entity.id
_entity.type
_entity.pdbx_description
1 polymer ?
#
loop_
_entity_poly.entity_id
_entity_poly.type
_entity_poly.pdbx_seq_one_letter_code
_entity_poly.pdbx_strand_id
1 'polypeptide(L)'
;MANKELARVRGRFADKESKAMIKLLLDDLLEDKLLNDGETGSILEDNSNKADKARALINVIKKKGDRASRKLITNIEKKRDPNLYSEL
;
A
#
# COMPACT_ATOMS: atom_id res chain seq x y z
N MET A 1 -15.66 4.82 -4.16
CA MET A 1 -14.46 5.71 -4.25
C MET A 1 -13.27 4.93 -3.73
N ALA A 2 -12.20 4.79 -4.51
CA ALA A 2 -11.08 3.92 -4.17
C ALA A 2 -10.35 4.35 -2.89
N ASN A 3 -10.28 5.65 -2.61
CA ASN A 3 -9.75 6.17 -1.35
C ASN A 3 -10.50 5.67 -0.10
N LYS A 4 -11.81 5.38 -0.20
CA LYS A 4 -12.60 4.85 0.92
C LYS A 4 -12.34 3.36 1.14
N GLU A 5 -12.26 2.59 0.06
CA GLU A 5 -11.91 1.17 0.13
C GLU A 5 -10.49 0.98 0.66
N LEU A 6 -9.54 1.79 0.19
CA LEU A 6 -8.15 1.77 0.67
C LEU A 6 -8.08 2.04 2.19
N ALA A 7 -8.91 2.94 2.70
CA ALA A 7 -8.99 3.22 4.13
C ALA A 7 -9.59 2.07 4.94
N ARG A 8 -10.54 1.30 4.38
CA ARG A 8 -11.08 0.09 5.01
C ARG A 8 -10.04 -1.01 5.10
N VAL A 9 -9.35 -1.30 3.99
CA VAL A 9 -8.32 -2.35 3.95
C VAL A 9 -7.08 -1.98 4.75
N ARG A 10 -6.82 -0.68 5.00
CA ARG A 10 -5.64 -0.20 5.76
C ARG A 10 -5.41 -0.93 7.07
N GLY A 11 -6.45 -1.18 7.85
CA GLY A 11 -6.32 -1.82 9.17
C GLY A 11 -5.79 -3.25 9.05
N ARG A 12 -6.45 -4.05 8.22
CA ARG A 12 -6.07 -5.45 7.97
C ARG A 12 -4.79 -5.57 7.14
N PHE A 13 -4.53 -4.64 6.25
CA PHE A 13 -3.29 -4.57 5.47
C PHE A 13 -2.10 -4.32 6.40
N ALA A 14 -2.19 -3.36 7.32
CA ALA A 14 -1.14 -3.13 8.32
C ALA A 14 -0.89 -4.33 9.26
N ASP A 15 -1.92 -5.14 9.51
CA ASP A 15 -1.87 -6.29 10.42
C ASP A 15 -1.36 -7.57 9.73
N LYS A 16 -2.00 -7.96 8.61
CA LYS A 16 -1.73 -9.20 7.88
C LYS A 16 -0.53 -9.10 6.93
N GLU A 17 -0.13 -7.91 6.46
CA GLU A 17 0.98 -7.83 5.52
C GLU A 17 2.35 -8.05 6.16
N SER A 18 3.23 -8.62 5.36
CA SER A 18 4.65 -8.76 5.67
C SER A 18 5.45 -7.57 5.13
N LYS A 19 6.59 -7.27 5.76
CA LYS A 19 7.52 -6.22 5.29
C LYS A 19 7.91 -6.39 3.82
N ALA A 20 8.05 -7.64 3.37
CA ALA A 20 8.35 -7.97 1.98
C ALA A 20 7.24 -7.54 1.01
N MET A 21 5.96 -7.78 1.35
CA MET A 21 4.85 -7.34 0.50
C MET A 21 4.77 -5.82 0.41
N ILE A 22 4.97 -5.12 1.54
CA ILE A 22 4.97 -3.65 1.56
C ILE A 22 6.07 -3.10 0.65
N LYS A 23 7.26 -3.71 0.67
CA LYS A 23 8.36 -3.34 -0.22
C LYS A 23 8.02 -3.59 -1.69
N LEU A 24 7.48 -4.76 -2.02
CA LEU A 24 7.03 -5.07 -3.37
C LEU A 24 5.97 -4.09 -3.90
N LEU A 25 5.06 -3.64 -3.04
CA LEU A 25 4.05 -2.64 -3.41
C LEU A 25 4.65 -1.26 -3.59
N LEU A 26 5.63 -0.88 -2.77
CA LEU A 26 6.40 0.35 -2.95
C LEU A 26 7.15 0.34 -4.29
N ASP A 27 7.79 -0.77 -4.62
CA ASP A 27 8.53 -0.94 -5.88
C ASP A 27 7.58 -0.81 -7.09
N ASP A 28 6.42 -1.48 -7.09
CA ASP A 28 5.45 -1.34 -8.20
C ASP A 28 4.96 0.12 -8.34
N LEU A 29 4.70 0.79 -7.21
CA LEU A 29 4.21 2.17 -7.19
C LEU A 29 5.28 3.17 -7.65
N LEU A 30 6.56 2.85 -7.42
CA LEU A 30 7.71 3.59 -7.93
C LEU A 30 7.85 3.36 -9.45
N GLU A 31 7.73 2.12 -9.93
CA GLU A 31 7.73 1.79 -11.36
C GLU A 31 6.58 2.49 -12.11
N ASP A 32 5.40 2.55 -11.50
CA ASP A 32 4.24 3.28 -12.01
C ASP A 32 4.38 4.81 -11.92
N LYS A 33 5.50 5.33 -11.41
CA LYS A 33 5.77 6.76 -11.16
C LYS A 33 4.70 7.44 -10.28
N LEU A 34 4.03 6.66 -9.43
CA LEU A 34 3.08 7.17 -8.45
C LEU A 34 3.79 7.66 -7.19
N LEU A 35 4.90 7.03 -6.86
CA LEU A 35 5.85 7.45 -5.82
C LEU A 35 7.17 7.87 -6.46
N ASN A 36 7.91 8.72 -5.78
CA ASN A 36 9.32 8.96 -6.08
C ASN A 36 10.23 8.21 -5.11
N ASP A 37 11.51 8.03 -5.47
CA ASP A 37 12.50 7.34 -4.65
C ASP A 37 12.62 7.93 -3.24
N GLY A 38 12.46 9.26 -3.10
CA GLY A 38 12.46 9.93 -1.80
C GLY A 38 11.27 9.57 -0.92
N GLU A 39 10.05 9.53 -1.48
CA GLU A 39 8.83 9.11 -0.76
C GLU A 39 8.93 7.65 -0.33
N THR A 40 9.43 6.78 -1.22
CA THR A 40 9.66 5.36 -0.92
C THR A 40 10.72 5.18 0.17
N GLY A 41 11.84 5.93 0.07
CA GLY A 41 12.89 5.96 1.07
C GLY A 41 12.39 6.39 2.44
N SER A 42 11.68 7.52 2.53
CA SER A 42 11.10 8.01 3.78
C SER A 42 10.12 7.00 4.40
N ILE A 43 9.26 6.35 3.61
CA ILE A 43 8.36 5.31 4.14
C ILE A 43 9.17 4.12 4.72
N LEU A 44 10.26 3.73 4.05
CA LEU A 44 11.09 2.61 4.47
C LEU A 44 11.97 2.93 5.68
N GLU A 45 12.49 4.15 5.78
CA GLU A 45 13.38 4.61 6.85
C GLU A 45 12.63 5.08 8.09
N ASP A 46 11.57 5.88 7.96
CA ASP A 46 10.85 6.49 9.10
C ASP A 46 10.05 5.48 9.94
N ASN A 47 9.83 4.27 9.44
CA ASN A 47 8.91 3.31 10.06
C ASN A 47 9.63 2.01 10.44
N SER A 48 9.89 1.79 11.73
CA SER A 48 10.53 0.54 12.19
C SER A 48 9.59 -0.68 12.08
N ASN A 49 8.29 -0.45 12.22
CA ASN A 49 7.25 -1.47 12.26
C ASN A 49 6.58 -1.68 10.90
N LYS A 50 6.18 -2.92 10.61
CA LYS A 50 5.45 -3.26 9.37
C LYS A 50 4.11 -2.52 9.26
N ALA A 51 3.41 -2.38 10.38
CA ALA A 51 2.12 -1.71 10.44
C ALA A 51 2.23 -0.21 10.12
N ASP A 52 3.29 0.44 10.63
CA ASP A 52 3.52 1.87 10.39
C ASP A 52 3.96 2.12 8.94
N LYS A 53 4.82 1.27 8.36
CA LYS A 53 5.13 1.29 6.92
C LYS A 53 3.88 1.19 6.04
N ALA A 54 3.01 0.23 6.35
CA ALA A 54 1.76 0.03 5.64
C ALA A 54 0.81 1.24 5.74
N ARG A 55 0.70 1.85 6.93
CA ARG A 55 -0.11 3.07 7.14
C ARG A 55 0.47 4.26 6.39
N ALA A 56 1.79 4.44 6.42
CA ALA A 56 2.47 5.50 5.71
C ALA A 56 2.29 5.38 4.19
N LEU A 57 2.48 4.17 3.63
CA LEU A 57 2.22 3.86 2.22
C LEU A 57 0.81 4.26 1.80
N ILE A 58 -0.20 3.82 2.55
CA ILE A 58 -1.60 4.12 2.25
C ILE A 58 -1.89 5.62 2.35
N ASN A 59 -1.30 6.32 3.32
CA ASN A 59 -1.47 7.77 3.46
C ASN A 59 -0.87 8.54 2.28
N VAL A 60 0.33 8.17 1.82
CA VAL A 60 0.95 8.82 0.66
C VAL A 60 0.12 8.58 -0.59
N ILE A 61 -0.29 7.34 -0.84
CA ILE A 61 -1.11 6.99 -2.00
C ILE A 61 -2.48 7.67 -1.98
N LYS A 62 -3.11 7.80 -0.80
CA LYS A 62 -4.36 8.55 -0.65
C LYS A 62 -4.19 10.04 -0.97
N LYS A 63 -3.04 10.64 -0.63
CA LYS A 63 -2.71 12.03 -1.00
C LYS A 63 -2.49 12.20 -2.50
N LYS A 64 -2.01 11.18 -3.22
CA LYS A 64 -1.85 11.19 -4.69
C LYS A 64 -3.20 11.13 -5.42
N GLY A 65 -4.24 10.60 -4.78
CA GLY A 65 -5.62 10.59 -5.28
C GLY A 65 -6.11 9.22 -5.74
N ASP A 66 -7.36 9.16 -6.21
CA ASP A 66 -8.08 7.91 -6.46
C ASP A 66 -7.45 7.01 -7.55
N ARG A 67 -6.62 7.56 -8.46
CA ARG A 67 -5.89 6.76 -9.45
C ARG A 67 -4.83 5.88 -8.77
N ALA A 68 -4.02 6.48 -7.89
CA ALA A 68 -2.99 5.76 -7.16
C ALA A 68 -3.61 4.73 -6.19
N SER A 69 -4.68 5.12 -5.50
CA SER A 69 -5.41 4.21 -4.60
C SER A 69 -6.00 3.00 -5.31
N ARG A 70 -6.54 3.17 -6.53
CA ARG A 70 -7.00 2.03 -7.35
C ARG A 70 -5.85 1.10 -7.69
N LYS A 71 -4.71 1.63 -8.11
CA LYS A 71 -3.53 0.83 -8.47
C LYS A 71 -3.06 -0.02 -7.28
N LEU A 72 -2.97 0.60 -6.10
CA LEU A 72 -2.59 -0.11 -4.87
C LEU A 72 -3.60 -1.21 -4.52
N ILE A 73 -4.91 -0.92 -4.59
CA ILE A 73 -5.95 -1.95 -4.37
C ILE A 73 -5.78 -3.11 -5.36
N THR A 74 -5.62 -2.83 -6.64
CA THR A 74 -5.44 -3.87 -7.67
C THR A 74 -4.17 -4.70 -7.44
N ASN A 75 -3.06 -4.09 -7.01
CA ASN A 75 -1.86 -4.86 -6.69
C ASN A 75 -2.04 -5.68 -5.42
N ILE A 76 -2.75 -5.18 -4.41
CA ILE A 76 -3.11 -5.97 -3.22
C ILE A 76 -3.99 -7.15 -3.66
N GLU A 77 -5.04 -6.94 -4.45
CA GLU A 77 -5.92 -8.00 -4.97
C GLU A 77 -5.15 -9.04 -5.78
N LYS A 78 -4.27 -8.60 -6.70
CA LYS A 78 -3.48 -9.48 -7.56
C LYS A 78 -2.43 -10.27 -6.78
N LYS A 79 -1.72 -9.63 -5.85
CA LYS A 79 -0.60 -10.26 -5.13
C LYS A 79 -1.05 -11.10 -3.93
N ARG A 80 -2.26 -10.88 -3.41
CA ARG A 80 -2.74 -11.53 -2.18
C ARG A 80 -3.65 -12.74 -2.40
N ASP A 81 -3.77 -13.21 -3.63
CA ASP A 81 -4.69 -14.30 -4.03
C ASP A 81 -6.17 -13.87 -3.92
N PRO A 82 -7.00 -14.04 -4.98
CA PRO A 82 -8.37 -13.55 -5.01
C PRO A 82 -9.26 -14.09 -3.89
N ASN A 83 -8.94 -15.24 -3.30
CA ASN A 83 -9.67 -15.79 -2.15
C ASN A 83 -9.43 -15.00 -0.85
N LEU A 84 -8.25 -14.42 -0.64
CA LEU A 84 -7.92 -13.77 0.63
C LEU A 84 -8.40 -12.30 0.72
N TYR A 85 -8.66 -11.67 -0.43
CA TYR A 85 -9.28 -10.33 -0.47
C TYR A 85 -10.76 -10.37 -0.04
N SER A 86 -11.44 -11.51 -0.22
CA SER A 86 -12.79 -11.71 0.30
C SER A 86 -12.85 -11.72 1.85
N GLU A 87 -11.72 -11.95 2.51
CA GLU A 87 -11.54 -11.93 3.98
C GLU A 87 -10.92 -10.63 4.52
N LEU A 88 -10.84 -9.58 3.68
CA LEU A 88 -10.36 -8.23 4.02
C LEU A 88 -11.52 -7.27 4.31
#